data_AF-A0A1J5Q9C1-F1
#
_entry.id   AF-A0A1J5Q9C1-F1
#
_cell.length_a   1.000
_cell.length_b   1.000
_cell.length_c   1.000
_cell.angle_alpha   90.00
_cell.angle_beta   90.00
_cell.angle_gamma   90.00
#
_symmetry.space_group_name_H-M   'P 1'
#
loop_
_entity.id
_entity.type
_entity.pdbx_description
1 polymer ?
#
loop_
_entity_poly.entity_id
_entity_poly.type
_entity_poly.pdbx_seq_one_letter_code
_entity_poly.pdbx_strand_id
1 'polypeptide(L)'
;MSGHSSPRIGTAVAIILTMLFAVSVTACQITPSKSASPKQSPTSTPTPSTTFTPCPVVADWPVKPIAADVLAAVTKYYAEKHLTPITIYKNDQVILDVKEQSVGVHTCLNPGGGTAGYVGAVPLTAAAAVMVYVKHKPYPGTETPSNFVTLAQMPGVGWTVVAEGTGP
;
A
#
# COMPACT_ATOMS: atom_id res chain seq x y z
N MET A 1 -44.61 -1.83 -37.74
CA MET A 1 -44.69 -3.17 -37.12
C MET A 1 -43.93 -3.11 -35.82
N SER A 2 -44.67 -3.10 -34.71
CA SER A 2 -44.15 -2.99 -33.35
C SER A 2 -43.51 -4.32 -32.93
N GLY A 3 -42.25 -4.28 -32.50
CA GLY A 3 -41.50 -5.44 -32.00
C GLY A 3 -41.11 -5.22 -30.55
N HIS A 4 -41.58 -6.11 -29.68
CA HIS A 4 -41.56 -6.03 -28.23
C HIS A 4 -40.17 -6.06 -27.59
N SER A 5 -40.08 -5.38 -26.45
CA SER A 5 -39.06 -5.46 -25.42
C SER A 5 -38.90 -6.86 -24.84
N SER A 6 -37.67 -7.19 -24.40
CA SER A 6 -37.43 -8.16 -23.33
C SER A 6 -36.21 -7.74 -22.53
N PRO A 7 -36.35 -7.41 -21.23
CA PRO A 7 -35.22 -7.17 -20.34
C PRO A 7 -34.71 -8.51 -19.79
N ARG A 8 -33.40 -8.75 -19.89
CA ARG A 8 -32.74 -9.82 -19.12
C ARG A 8 -32.32 -9.26 -17.77
N ILE A 9 -33.05 -9.68 -16.76
CA ILE A 9 -32.73 -9.52 -15.34
C ILE A 9 -31.58 -10.49 -15.04
N GLY A 10 -30.39 -9.93 -14.78
CA GLY A 10 -29.21 -10.67 -14.34
C GLY A 10 -29.03 -10.53 -12.84
N THR A 11 -29.20 -11.64 -12.15
CA THR A 11 -29.25 -11.85 -10.70
C THR A 11 -28.05 -11.27 -9.95
N ALA A 12 -28.33 -10.46 -8.93
CA ALA A 12 -27.37 -10.03 -7.92
C ALA A 12 -27.01 -11.21 -7.00
N VAL A 13 -25.72 -11.47 -6.81
CA VAL A 13 -25.22 -12.39 -5.78
C VAL A 13 -24.43 -11.56 -4.77
N ALA A 14 -25.09 -11.20 -3.67
CA ALA A 14 -24.46 -10.59 -2.51
C ALA A 14 -23.87 -11.71 -1.64
N ILE A 15 -22.55 -11.82 -1.60
CA ILE A 15 -21.85 -12.68 -0.65
C ILE A 15 -21.57 -11.86 0.60
N ILE A 16 -22.41 -12.03 1.62
CA ILE A 16 -22.18 -11.52 2.97
C ILE A 16 -21.30 -12.55 3.68
N LEU A 17 -20.01 -12.23 3.82
CA LEU A 17 -19.08 -13.02 4.64
C LEU A 17 -18.90 -12.32 5.99
N THR A 18 -19.75 -12.65 6.95
CA THR A 18 -19.61 -12.24 8.36
C THR A 18 -18.60 -13.14 9.06
N MET A 19 -17.36 -12.69 9.18
CA MET A 19 -16.39 -13.32 10.08
C MET A 19 -16.64 -12.87 11.52
N LEU A 20 -17.32 -13.72 12.29
CA LEU A 20 -17.32 -13.66 13.75
C LEU A 20 -15.95 -14.13 14.26
N PHE A 21 -15.16 -13.21 14.83
CA PHE A 21 -14.03 -13.57 15.68
C PHE A 21 -14.54 -13.77 17.10
N ALA A 22 -14.58 -15.04 17.53
CA ALA A 22 -14.78 -15.40 18.93
C ALA A 22 -13.50 -15.08 19.71
N VAL A 23 -13.57 -14.10 20.61
CA VAL A 23 -12.50 -13.79 21.56
C VAL A 23 -12.72 -14.65 22.82
N SER A 24 -11.97 -15.73 22.96
CA SER A 24 -11.96 -16.54 24.18
C SER A 24 -11.12 -15.85 25.26
N VAL A 25 -11.80 -15.22 26.22
CA VAL A 25 -11.17 -14.66 27.43
C VAL A 25 -10.95 -15.80 28.42
N THR A 26 -9.72 -16.29 28.53
CA THR A 26 -9.36 -17.28 29.56
C THR A 26 -9.11 -16.54 30.88
N ALA A 27 -10.07 -16.63 31.80
CA ALA A 27 -9.92 -16.16 33.17
C ALA A 27 -9.01 -17.13 33.94
N CYS A 28 -7.79 -16.69 34.25
CA CYS A 28 -6.87 -17.42 35.12
C CYS A 28 -7.29 -17.20 36.58
N GLN A 29 -7.73 -18.26 37.26
CA GLN A 29 -8.11 -18.22 38.68
C GLN A 29 -6.86 -18.11 39.56
N ILE A 30 -6.89 -17.14 40.47
CA ILE A 30 -5.81 -16.87 41.43
C ILE A 30 -6.09 -17.68 42.70
N THR A 31 -5.23 -18.65 43.01
CA THR A 31 -5.14 -19.23 44.37
C THR A 31 -4.24 -18.36 45.26
N PRO A 32 -4.64 -18.01 46.49
CA PRO A 32 -3.78 -17.28 47.41
C PRO A 32 -2.78 -18.25 48.06
N SER A 33 -1.55 -18.29 47.55
CA SER A 33 -0.43 -18.94 48.22
C SER A 33 0.35 -17.92 49.04
N LYS A 34 0.29 -18.09 50.36
CA LYS A 34 1.02 -17.32 51.36
C LYS A 34 2.50 -17.71 51.28
N SER A 35 3.30 -16.94 50.55
CA SER A 35 4.76 -17.15 50.44
C SER A 35 5.52 -15.93 50.94
N ALA A 36 6.53 -16.21 51.76
CA ALA A 36 7.40 -15.26 52.43
C ALA A 36 8.06 -14.29 51.45
N SER A 37 8.13 -13.02 51.84
CA SER A 37 8.68 -11.91 51.06
C SER A 37 10.21 -11.97 51.03
N PRO A 38 10.86 -12.24 49.87
CA PRO A 38 12.26 -11.91 49.68
C PRO A 38 12.36 -10.45 49.27
N LYS A 39 13.28 -9.71 49.90
CA LYS A 39 13.66 -8.34 49.56
C LYS A 39 14.14 -8.29 48.09
N GLN A 40 13.22 -8.08 47.16
CA GLN A 40 13.52 -7.91 45.73
C GLN A 40 14.19 -6.55 45.53
N SER A 41 15.46 -6.59 45.13
CA SER A 41 16.12 -5.47 44.47
C SER A 41 15.35 -5.17 43.19
N PRO A 42 15.02 -3.91 42.85
CA PRO A 42 14.30 -3.60 41.62
C PRO A 42 15.12 -4.11 40.44
N THR A 43 14.62 -5.15 39.80
CA THR A 43 15.15 -5.61 38.52
C THR A 43 14.69 -4.59 37.51
N SER A 44 15.63 -3.84 36.94
CA SER A 44 15.38 -2.90 35.86
C SER A 44 14.74 -3.66 34.71
N THR A 45 13.42 -3.53 34.53
CA THR A 45 12.74 -4.00 33.32
C THR A 45 13.40 -3.26 32.16
N PRO A 46 14.04 -3.96 31.19
CA PRO A 46 14.57 -3.29 30.02
C PRO A 46 13.38 -2.66 29.29
N THR A 47 13.32 -1.33 29.26
CA THR A 47 12.38 -0.62 28.42
C THR A 47 12.67 -1.03 26.98
N PRO A 48 11.72 -1.63 26.24
CA PRO A 48 11.93 -1.94 24.84
C PRO A 48 12.20 -0.62 24.12
N SER A 49 13.44 -0.45 23.66
CA SER A 49 13.77 0.67 22.77
C SER A 49 13.19 0.33 21.41
N THR A 50 11.95 0.77 21.15
CA THR A 50 11.37 0.75 19.81
C THR A 50 12.17 1.72 18.97
N THR A 51 13.23 1.22 18.34
CA THR A 51 14.02 2.00 17.39
C THR A 51 13.19 2.07 16.11
N PHE A 52 12.49 3.19 15.91
CA PHE A 52 11.80 3.46 14.66
C PHE A 52 12.81 3.68 13.54
N THR A 53 12.52 3.14 12.36
CA THR A 53 13.27 3.47 11.15
C THR A 53 12.96 4.90 10.73
N PRO A 54 13.94 5.65 10.18
CA PRO A 54 13.67 6.95 9.57
C PRO A 54 12.59 6.83 8.49
N CYS A 55 11.74 7.85 8.36
CA CYS A 55 10.79 7.91 7.26
C CYS A 55 11.53 8.08 5.93
N PRO A 56 11.10 7.37 4.87
CA PRO A 56 11.69 7.58 3.57
C PRO A 56 11.41 8.99 3.07
N VAL A 57 12.44 9.63 2.52
CA VAL A 57 12.34 10.94 1.91
C VAL A 57 12.32 10.72 0.40
N VAL A 58 11.16 10.94 -0.22
CA VAL A 58 10.94 10.70 -1.66
C VAL A 58 11.95 11.46 -2.53
N ALA A 59 12.43 12.62 -2.07
CA ALA A 59 13.44 13.42 -2.78
C ALA A 59 14.81 12.73 -2.89
N ASP A 60 15.11 11.78 -2.00
CA ASP A 60 16.40 11.06 -1.97
C ASP A 60 16.35 9.73 -2.74
N TRP A 61 15.18 9.36 -3.27
CA TRP A 61 15.03 8.09 -3.98
C TRP A 61 15.76 8.10 -5.33
N PRO A 62 16.44 7.00 -5.72
CA PRO A 62 17.15 6.94 -6.99
C PRO A 62 16.19 7.08 -8.18
N VAL A 63 16.58 7.90 -9.15
CA VAL A 63 15.83 8.11 -10.40
C VAL A 63 16.59 7.48 -11.57
N LYS A 64 15.85 6.85 -12.48
CA LYS A 64 16.38 6.30 -13.73
C LYS A 64 15.49 6.70 -14.91
N PRO A 65 16.02 6.71 -16.15
CA PRO A 65 15.17 6.78 -17.34
C PRO A 65 14.11 5.68 -17.31
N ILE A 66 12.91 5.98 -17.79
CA ILE A 66 11.83 5.00 -17.78
C ILE A 66 12.15 3.81 -18.67
N ALA A 67 11.94 2.61 -18.13
CA ALA A 67 12.06 1.38 -18.90
C ALA A 67 10.85 1.20 -19.84
N ALA A 68 11.07 0.62 -21.01
CA ALA A 68 10.04 0.50 -22.04
C ALA A 68 8.85 -0.38 -21.59
N ASP A 69 9.13 -1.42 -20.81
CA ASP A 69 8.13 -2.32 -20.22
C ASP A 69 7.29 -1.64 -19.13
N VAL A 70 7.89 -0.77 -18.32
CA VAL A 70 7.18 0.09 -17.36
C VAL A 70 6.25 1.05 -18.10
N LEU A 71 6.76 1.76 -19.11
CA LEU A 71 5.95 2.68 -19.93
C LEU A 71 4.77 1.95 -20.59
N ALA A 72 4.99 0.75 -21.13
CA ALA A 72 3.93 -0.06 -21.73
C ALA A 72 2.85 -0.45 -20.71
N ALA A 73 3.24 -0.87 -19.50
CA ALA A 73 2.30 -1.24 -18.44
C ALA A 73 1.44 -0.04 -17.99
N VAL A 74 2.05 1.12 -17.78
CA VAL A 74 1.35 2.35 -17.39
C VAL A 74 0.40 2.82 -18.49
N THR A 75 0.86 2.81 -19.75
CA THR A 75 0.04 3.18 -20.90
C THR A 75 -1.18 2.29 -21.02
N LYS A 76 -1.00 0.97 -20.90
CA LYS A 76 -2.11 0.01 -20.92
C LYS A 76 -3.12 0.28 -19.80
N TYR A 77 -2.64 0.47 -18.57
CA TYR A 77 -3.49 0.74 -17.41
C TYR A 77 -4.37 1.99 -17.61
N TYR A 78 -3.79 3.11 -18.08
CA TYR A 78 -4.57 4.33 -18.34
C TYR A 78 -5.46 4.25 -19.58
N ALA A 79 -5.11 3.42 -20.57
CA ALA A 79 -5.97 3.16 -21.72
C ALA A 79 -7.25 2.41 -21.31
N GLU A 80 -7.12 1.38 -20.46
CA GLU A 80 -8.26 0.62 -19.91
C GLU A 80 -9.19 1.50 -19.08
N LYS A 81 -8.65 2.55 -18.44
CA LYS A 81 -9.43 3.55 -17.70
C LYS A 81 -10.01 4.69 -18.56
N HIS A 82 -9.74 4.70 -19.87
CA HIS A 82 -10.15 5.79 -20.78
C HIS A 82 -9.58 7.17 -20.41
N LEU A 83 -8.36 7.21 -19.87
CA LEU A 83 -7.70 8.43 -19.43
C LEU A 83 -6.52 8.84 -20.33
N THR A 84 -6.31 8.13 -21.44
CA THR A 84 -5.31 8.50 -22.45
C THR A 84 -5.69 9.80 -23.18
N PRO A 85 -4.71 10.53 -23.74
CA PRO A 85 -3.27 10.23 -23.75
C PRO A 85 -2.60 10.46 -22.39
N ILE A 86 -1.44 9.83 -22.18
CA ILE A 86 -0.63 10.02 -20.99
C ILE A 86 0.71 10.68 -21.31
N THR A 87 1.27 11.40 -20.34
CA THR A 87 2.63 11.93 -20.38
C THR A 87 3.32 11.60 -19.07
N ILE A 88 4.51 10.99 -19.14
CA ILE A 88 5.33 10.70 -17.96
C ILE A 88 6.30 11.86 -17.75
N TYR A 89 6.29 12.41 -16.54
CA TYR A 89 7.10 13.57 -16.23
C TYR A 89 8.59 13.23 -16.32
N LYS A 90 9.33 14.07 -17.06
CA LYS A 90 10.75 13.92 -17.38
C LYS A 90 11.14 12.60 -18.05
N ASN A 91 10.18 11.74 -18.40
CA ASN A 91 10.44 10.40 -18.92
C ASN A 91 11.30 9.54 -17.97
N ASP A 92 11.09 9.73 -16.66
CA ASP A 92 11.85 9.08 -15.60
C ASP A 92 10.96 8.20 -14.71
N GLN A 93 11.58 7.26 -14.01
CA GLN A 93 11.00 6.44 -12.96
C GLN A 93 11.84 6.53 -11.69
N VAL A 94 11.16 6.58 -10.55
CA VAL A 94 11.79 6.50 -9.23
C VAL A 94 11.85 5.04 -8.82
N ILE A 95 13.02 4.59 -8.35
CA ILE A 95 13.22 3.21 -7.90
C ILE A 95 12.80 3.10 -6.45
N LEU A 96 11.94 2.12 -6.16
CA LEU A 96 11.44 1.87 -4.81
C LEU A 96 12.13 0.65 -4.20
N ASP A 97 12.36 0.70 -2.89
CA ASP A 97 12.71 -0.49 -2.12
C ASP A 97 11.43 -1.30 -1.85
N VAL A 98 11.44 -2.57 -2.26
CA VAL A 98 10.26 -3.46 -2.14
C VAL A 98 9.89 -3.71 -0.68
N LYS A 99 10.87 -3.80 0.23
CA LYS A 99 10.60 -4.05 1.65
C LYS A 99 10.04 -2.81 2.33
N GLU A 100 10.64 -1.65 2.06
CA GLU A 100 10.17 -0.36 2.57
C GLU A 100 8.75 -0.06 2.08
N GLN A 101 8.49 -0.21 0.78
CA GLN A 101 7.18 0.09 0.20
C GLN A 101 6.19 -1.09 0.26
N SER A 102 6.48 -2.08 1.10
CA SER A 102 5.70 -3.32 1.16
C SER A 102 4.26 -3.10 1.62
N VAL A 103 3.32 -3.96 1.19
CA VAL A 103 1.91 -3.86 1.61
C VAL A 103 1.78 -3.79 3.13
N GLY A 104 1.19 -2.71 3.65
CA GLY A 104 0.93 -2.53 5.07
C GLY A 104 0.99 -1.09 5.53
N VAL A 105 0.62 -0.85 6.79
CA VAL A 105 0.81 0.43 7.47
C VAL A 105 2.18 0.41 8.15
N HIS A 106 3.03 1.35 7.77
CA HIS A 106 4.36 1.51 8.32
C HIS A 106 4.39 2.71 9.25
N THR A 107 5.17 2.60 10.32
CA THR A 107 5.40 3.68 11.26
C THR A 107 6.89 4.02 11.24
N CYS A 108 7.22 5.29 11.12
CA CYS A 108 8.58 5.77 10.94
C CYS A 108 8.82 7.07 11.71
N LEU A 109 10.09 7.43 11.87
CA LEU A 109 10.50 8.68 12.54
C LEU A 109 10.80 9.77 11.51
N ASN A 110 10.14 10.92 11.63
CA ASN A 110 10.42 12.07 10.77
C ASN A 110 11.81 12.67 11.05
N PRO A 111 12.47 13.27 10.05
CA PRO A 111 13.61 14.15 10.30
C PRO A 111 13.21 15.27 11.27
N GLY A 112 13.99 15.45 12.35
CA GLY A 112 13.68 16.43 13.39
C GLY A 112 12.80 15.90 14.54
N GLY A 113 12.39 14.63 14.51
CA GLY A 113 11.63 13.97 15.55
C GLY A 113 10.13 13.86 15.25
N GLY A 114 9.40 13.17 16.13
CA GLY A 114 7.99 12.84 15.91
C GLY A 114 7.79 11.61 15.02
N THR A 115 6.67 10.93 15.25
CA THR A 115 6.30 9.71 14.53
C THR A 115 5.36 10.04 13.38
N ALA A 116 5.59 9.45 12.22
CA ALA A 116 4.67 9.45 11.09
C ALA A 116 4.35 8.02 10.66
N GLY A 117 3.44 7.88 9.70
CA GLY A 117 3.17 6.62 9.06
C GLY A 117 2.81 6.78 7.59
N TYR A 118 3.03 5.71 6.84
CA TYR A 118 2.68 5.62 5.43
C TYR A 118 2.07 4.25 5.13
N VAL A 119 1.36 4.14 4.01
CA VAL A 119 0.78 2.88 3.56
C VAL A 119 1.56 2.41 2.33
N GLY A 120 2.29 1.31 2.49
CA GLY A 120 2.93 0.66 1.36
C GLY A 120 1.94 -0.22 0.59
N ALA A 121 2.24 -0.46 -0.68
CA ALA A 121 1.36 -1.18 -1.60
C ALA A 121 2.08 -2.25 -2.44
N VAL A 122 3.40 -2.38 -2.30
CA VAL A 122 4.20 -3.31 -3.09
C VAL A 122 4.14 -4.71 -2.46
N PRO A 123 3.69 -5.75 -3.17
CA PRO A 123 3.77 -7.11 -2.63
C PRO A 123 5.23 -7.51 -2.37
N LEU A 124 5.51 -8.15 -1.22
CA LEU A 124 6.87 -8.62 -0.89
C LEU A 124 7.43 -9.67 -1.87
N THR A 125 6.55 -10.28 -2.69
CA THR A 125 6.93 -11.21 -3.76
C THR A 125 7.37 -10.51 -5.04
N ALA A 126 7.26 -9.18 -5.13
CA ALA A 126 7.71 -8.41 -6.29
C ALA A 126 9.24 -8.46 -6.40
N ALA A 127 9.74 -8.62 -7.63
CA ALA A 127 11.17 -8.61 -7.91
C ALA A 127 11.77 -7.18 -7.89
N ALA A 128 10.95 -6.20 -8.23
CA ALA A 128 11.30 -4.78 -8.26
C ALA A 128 10.05 -3.93 -8.11
N ALA A 129 10.22 -2.67 -7.73
CA ALA A 129 9.14 -1.68 -7.71
C ALA A 129 9.63 -0.32 -8.16
N VAL A 130 8.74 0.43 -8.81
CA VAL A 130 9.01 1.78 -9.30
C VAL A 130 7.81 2.68 -9.07
N MET A 131 8.05 3.98 -9.00
CA MET A 131 7.02 5.00 -9.01
C MET A 131 7.23 5.93 -10.20
N VAL A 132 6.16 6.28 -10.90
CA VAL A 132 6.19 7.24 -12.01
C VAL A 132 5.15 8.33 -11.78
N TYR A 133 5.49 9.57 -12.17
CA TYR A 133 4.52 10.67 -12.15
C TYR A 133 3.89 10.82 -13.54
N VAL A 134 2.58 10.57 -13.61
CA VAL A 134 1.83 10.48 -14.86
C VAL A 134 0.83 11.61 -14.94
N LYS A 135 0.82 12.34 -16.05
CA LYS A 135 -0.27 13.23 -16.45
C LYS A 135 -1.18 12.49 -17.41
N HIS A 136 -2.48 12.66 -17.25
CA HIS A 136 -3.49 12.00 -18.07
C HIS A 136 -4.74 12.88 -18.16
N LYS A 137 -5.74 12.48 -18.94
CA LYS A 137 -7.05 13.14 -18.95
C LYS A 137 -7.64 13.13 -17.53
N PRO A 138 -8.26 14.21 -17.04
CA PRO A 138 -8.87 14.24 -15.70
C PRO A 138 -9.82 13.07 -15.45
N TYR A 139 -9.78 12.52 -14.24
CA TYR A 139 -10.78 11.55 -13.79
C TYR A 139 -12.17 12.20 -13.74
N PRO A 140 -13.22 11.52 -14.24
CA PRO A 140 -14.58 11.98 -14.03
C PRO A 140 -14.89 12.09 -12.53
N GLY A 141 -15.32 13.27 -12.09
CA GLY A 141 -15.78 13.52 -10.73
C GLY A 141 -14.72 14.04 -9.75
N THR A 142 -13.46 13.61 -9.85
CA THR A 142 -12.37 14.18 -9.03
C THR A 142 -11.58 15.26 -9.76
N GLU A 143 -11.73 15.37 -11.09
CA GLU A 143 -11.05 16.33 -11.96
C GLU A 143 -9.52 16.30 -11.83
N THR A 144 -8.96 15.22 -11.29
CA THR A 144 -7.52 15.10 -11.01
C THR A 144 -6.78 14.70 -12.30
N PRO A 145 -5.85 15.54 -12.82
CA PRO A 145 -5.20 15.31 -14.12
C PRO A 145 -3.84 14.60 -14.02
N SER A 146 -3.41 14.23 -12.82
CA SER A 146 -2.11 13.60 -12.62
C SER A 146 -2.05 12.79 -11.33
N ASN A 147 -1.21 11.75 -11.36
CA ASN A 147 -1.00 10.85 -10.22
C ASN A 147 0.45 10.36 -10.15
N PHE A 148 0.88 10.01 -8.95
CA PHE A 148 1.99 9.10 -8.71
C PHE A 148 1.47 7.67 -8.82
N VAL A 149 2.12 6.86 -9.65
CA VAL A 149 1.70 5.49 -9.95
C VAL A 149 2.82 4.56 -9.53
N THR A 150 2.50 3.67 -8.60
CA THR A 150 3.42 2.63 -8.13
C THR A 150 3.20 1.37 -8.95
N LEU A 151 4.27 0.85 -9.53
CA LEU A 151 4.29 -0.41 -10.25
C LEU A 151 5.19 -1.41 -9.55
N ALA A 152 4.76 -2.66 -9.53
CA ALA A 152 5.53 -3.79 -9.04
C ALA A 152 5.80 -4.79 -10.17
N GLN A 153 7.02 -5.31 -10.25
CA GLN A 153 7.39 -6.37 -11.17
C GLN A 153 7.07 -7.72 -10.51
N MET A 154 5.91 -8.27 -10.84
CA MET A 154 5.42 -9.52 -10.24
C MET A 154 5.93 -10.74 -11.02
N PRO A 155 6.48 -11.77 -10.34
CA PRO A 155 6.90 -13.01 -11.01
C PRO A 155 5.75 -13.64 -11.81
N GLY A 156 6.01 -13.99 -13.07
CA GLY A 156 5.03 -14.63 -13.96
C GLY A 156 3.94 -13.70 -14.53
N VAL A 157 3.87 -12.44 -14.09
CA VAL A 157 2.86 -11.46 -14.55
C VAL A 157 3.51 -10.27 -15.26
N GLY A 158 4.67 -9.81 -14.78
CA GLY A 158 5.33 -8.60 -15.28
C GLY A 158 4.97 -7.35 -14.47
N TRP A 159 5.21 -6.17 -15.04
CA TRP A 159 4.90 -4.89 -14.40
C TRP A 159 3.40 -4.67 -14.27
N THR A 160 2.96 -4.42 -13.05
CA THR A 160 1.55 -4.21 -12.70
C THR A 160 1.42 -2.96 -11.85
N VAL A 161 0.44 -2.10 -12.14
CA VAL A 161 0.10 -0.96 -11.27
C VAL A 161 -0.54 -1.50 -9.99
N VAL A 162 0.08 -1.20 -8.84
CA VAL A 162 -0.37 -1.66 -7.51
C VAL A 162 -0.94 -0.55 -6.64
N ALA A 163 -0.62 0.71 -6.96
CA ALA A 163 -1.23 1.88 -6.32
C ALA A 163 -1.19 3.10 -7.23
N GLU A 164 -2.11 4.02 -6.96
CA GLU A 164 -2.22 5.33 -7.60
C GLU A 164 -2.60 6.36 -6.54
N GLY A 165 -1.89 7.48 -6.49
CA GLY A 165 -2.10 8.54 -5.50
C GLY A 165 -1.88 9.93 -6.08
N THR A 166 -2.47 10.94 -5.46
CA THR A 166 -2.46 12.32 -5.95
C THR A 166 -1.31 13.17 -5.38
N GLY A 167 -0.52 12.63 -4.46
CA GLY A 167 0.67 13.26 -3.89
C GLY A 167 1.74 12.21 -3.52
N PRO A 168 3.00 12.63 -3.29
CA PRO A 168 3.91 11.88 -2.45
C PRO A 168 3.53 12.01 -0.97
#